data_AF-A0A8H7E5A3-F1
#
_entry.id   AF-A0A8H7E5A3-F1
#
_cell.length_a   1.000
_cell.length_b   1.000
_cell.length_c   1.000
_cell.angle_alpha   90.00
_cell.angle_beta   90.00
_cell.angle_gamma   90.00
#
_symmetry.space_group_name_H-M   'P 1'
#
loop_
_entity.id
_entity.type
_entity.pdbx_description
1 polymer ?
#
loop_
_entity_poly.entity_id
_entity_poly.type
_entity_poly.pdbx_seq_one_letter_code
_entity_poly.pdbx_strand_id
1 'polypeptide(L)'
;MKRKFRTSGYKRDQVDILSDLCWIYIKSATAQELEDNREKLIDELRPAEKKYIREIWVPKEERVVYYYTDKYMNFGCTSSSRSESYHPVLCVMTNGQLSLEQSVKRLISTVISILKTLDLDDDSSKRNRPRQLKRDKATFRFLFDEISLFALNKLANEWELVKEIAANQEDLDIQQCQCQLLLR
;
A
#
# COMPACT_ATOMS: atom_id res chain seq x y z
N MET A 1 18.13 -29.05 3.97
CA MET A 1 19.22 -28.46 3.15
C MET A 1 19.78 -27.22 3.87
N LYS A 2 20.96 -27.31 4.50
CA LYS A 2 21.61 -26.12 5.10
C LYS A 2 22.14 -25.25 3.96
N ARG A 3 21.59 -24.03 3.78
CA ARG A 3 22.09 -23.06 2.81
C ARG A 3 23.56 -22.78 3.14
N LYS A 4 24.48 -23.23 2.30
CA LYS A 4 25.89 -22.79 2.34
C LYS A 4 25.89 -21.32 1.94
N PHE A 5 25.79 -20.41 2.91
CA PHE A 5 26.14 -19.03 2.66
C PHE A 5 27.60 -19.05 2.23
N ARG A 6 27.89 -18.61 1.00
CA ARG A 6 29.27 -18.31 0.60
C ARG A 6 29.75 -17.27 1.61
N THR A 7 30.79 -17.58 2.36
CA THR A 7 31.48 -16.60 3.19
C THR A 7 31.93 -15.50 2.25
N SER A 8 31.29 -14.33 2.30
CA SER A 8 31.60 -13.15 1.49
C SER A 8 33.03 -12.65 1.70
N GLY A 9 33.72 -13.23 2.70
CA GLY A 9 35.04 -12.84 3.17
C GLY A 9 35.01 -11.56 3.99
N TYR A 10 33.88 -10.86 4.08
CA TYR A 10 33.67 -9.65 4.87
C TYR A 10 33.32 -9.99 6.32
N LYS A 11 33.73 -9.12 7.24
CA LYS A 11 33.25 -9.16 8.63
C LYS A 11 31.80 -8.69 8.68
N ARG A 12 31.05 -9.12 9.71
CA ARG A 12 29.63 -8.76 9.88
C ARG A 12 29.41 -7.24 9.83
N ASP A 13 30.20 -6.49 10.59
CA ASP A 13 30.08 -5.02 10.66
C ASP A 13 30.35 -4.35 9.31
N GLN A 14 31.24 -4.92 8.49
CA GLN A 14 31.51 -4.43 7.13
C GLN A 14 30.36 -4.72 6.18
N VAL A 15 29.66 -5.85 6.36
CA VAL A 15 28.47 -6.17 5.57
C VAL A 15 27.35 -5.20 5.86
N ASP A 16 27.17 -4.82 7.12
CA ASP A 16 26.15 -3.85 7.52
C ASP A 16 26.45 -2.47 6.92
N ILE A 17 27.71 -2.00 7.00
CA ILE A 17 28.15 -0.74 6.36
C ILE A 17 27.95 -0.77 4.84
N LEU A 18 28.35 -1.86 4.18
CA LEU A 18 28.19 -2.00 2.73
C LEU A 18 26.71 -2.07 2.33
N SER A 19 25.86 -2.67 3.15
CA SER A 19 24.42 -2.70 2.93
C SER A 19 23.83 -1.29 2.97
N ASP A 20 24.24 -0.49 3.95
CA ASP A 20 23.81 0.91 4.07
C ASP A 20 24.29 1.75 2.88
N LEU A 21 25.56 1.63 2.50
CA LEU A 21 26.12 2.32 1.33
C LEU A 21 25.43 1.91 0.03
N CYS A 22 25.11 0.61 -0.15
CA CYS A 22 24.32 0.14 -1.29
C CYS A 22 22.94 0.79 -1.33
N TRP A 23 22.28 0.91 -0.18
CA TRP A 23 20.95 1.51 -0.11
C TRP A 23 20.99 3.01 -0.42
N ILE A 24 21.97 3.73 0.13
CA ILE A 24 22.20 5.15 -0.14
C ILE A 24 22.47 5.38 -1.63
N TYR A 25 23.32 4.55 -2.25
CA TYR A 25 23.60 4.62 -3.69
C TYR A 25 22.35 4.34 -4.56
N ILE A 26 21.57 3.30 -4.24
CA ILE A 26 20.34 2.99 -4.99
C ILE A 26 19.30 4.10 -4.85
N LYS A 27 19.26 4.80 -3.71
CA LYS A 27 18.29 5.84 -3.38
C LYS A 27 18.75 7.27 -3.73
N SER A 28 19.88 7.44 -4.40
CA SER A 28 20.33 8.76 -4.87
C SER A 28 19.24 9.46 -5.69
N ALA A 29 18.96 10.72 -5.36
CA ALA A 29 17.88 11.49 -5.96
C ALA A 29 18.36 12.41 -7.09
N THR A 30 19.67 12.68 -7.15
CA THR A 30 20.29 13.50 -8.21
C THR A 30 21.46 12.78 -8.89
N ALA A 31 21.85 13.24 -10.08
CA ALA A 31 23.00 12.71 -10.80
C ALA A 31 24.30 12.88 -10.01
N GLN A 32 24.46 14.03 -9.33
CA GLN A 32 25.65 14.30 -8.52
C GLN A 32 25.71 13.36 -7.31
N GLU A 33 24.60 13.20 -6.58
CA GLU A 33 24.52 12.25 -5.47
C GLU A 33 24.76 10.81 -5.92
N LEU A 34 24.32 10.44 -7.12
CA LEU A 34 24.55 9.12 -7.67
C LEU A 34 26.05 8.86 -7.86
N GLU A 35 26.77 9.80 -8.48
CA GLU A 35 28.22 9.68 -8.68
C GLU A 35 28.96 9.63 -7.35
N ASP A 36 28.65 10.57 -6.44
CA ASP A 36 29.31 10.68 -5.13
C ASP A 36 29.09 9.43 -4.28
N ASN A 37 27.86 8.89 -4.25
CA ASN A 37 27.53 7.69 -3.49
C ASN A 37 28.09 6.43 -4.15
N ARG A 38 28.21 6.40 -5.49
CA ARG A 38 28.83 5.29 -6.22
C ARG A 38 30.31 5.17 -5.86
N GLU A 39 31.06 6.27 -5.89
CA GLU A 39 32.48 6.24 -5.54
C GLU A 39 32.69 5.88 -4.07
N LYS A 40 31.87 6.41 -3.13
CA LYS A 40 31.90 5.98 -1.71
C LYS A 40 31.68 4.47 -1.54
N LEU A 41 30.73 3.90 -2.29
CA LEU A 41 30.49 2.45 -2.26
C LEU A 41 31.67 1.67 -2.86
N ILE A 42 32.20 2.12 -4.00
CA ILE A 42 33.33 1.49 -4.67
C ILE A 42 34.58 1.52 -3.79
N ASP A 43 34.80 2.56 -3.00
CA ASP A 43 35.96 2.67 -2.13
C ASP A 43 36.03 1.56 -1.07
N GLU A 44 34.89 1.20 -0.49
CA GLU A 44 34.76 0.15 0.55
C GLU A 44 34.73 -1.29 -0.02
N LEU A 45 34.57 -1.44 -1.33
CA LEU A 45 34.51 -2.76 -1.99
C LEU A 45 35.89 -3.40 -2.19
N ARG A 46 35.95 -4.73 -2.35
CA ARG A 46 37.19 -5.41 -2.72
C ARG A 46 37.50 -5.18 -4.20
N PRO A 47 38.78 -5.29 -4.62
CA PRO A 47 39.17 -5.08 -6.01
C PRO A 47 38.34 -5.87 -7.06
N ALA A 48 37.98 -7.12 -6.76
CA ALA A 48 37.15 -7.94 -7.65
C ALA A 48 35.72 -7.39 -7.82
N GLU A 49 35.15 -6.83 -6.76
CA GLU A 49 33.80 -6.26 -6.76
C GLU A 49 33.78 -4.87 -7.36
N LYS A 50 34.84 -4.06 -7.13
CA LYS A 50 35.03 -2.77 -7.83
C LYS A 50 34.96 -2.95 -9.34
N LYS A 51 35.66 -3.97 -9.85
CA LYS A 51 35.65 -4.32 -11.28
C LYS A 51 34.24 -4.70 -11.75
N TYR A 52 33.55 -5.55 -10.99
CA TYR A 52 32.17 -5.94 -11.29
C TYR A 52 31.23 -4.73 -11.36
N ILE A 53 31.31 -3.81 -10.38
CA ILE A 53 30.47 -2.62 -10.36
C ILE A 53 30.72 -1.76 -11.61
N ARG A 54 31.98 -1.41 -11.88
CA ARG A 54 32.33 -0.53 -13.01
C ARG A 54 32.00 -1.13 -14.37
N GLU A 55 32.30 -2.42 -14.59
CA GLU A 55 32.16 -3.04 -15.92
C GLU A 55 30.76 -3.61 -16.19
N ILE A 56 30.05 -4.08 -15.16
CA ILE A 56 28.82 -4.85 -15.32
C ILE A 56 27.60 -4.13 -14.75
N TRP A 57 27.74 -3.48 -13.60
CA TRP A 57 26.61 -2.87 -12.89
C TRP A 57 26.28 -1.46 -13.39
N VAL A 58 27.27 -0.56 -13.48
CA VAL A 58 27.07 0.84 -13.91
C VAL A 58 26.34 0.95 -15.26
N PRO A 59 26.65 0.14 -16.29
CA PRO A 59 25.90 0.18 -17.55
C PRO A 59 24.40 -0.18 -17.44
N LYS A 60 23.96 -0.75 -16.30
CA LYS A 60 22.58 -1.21 -16.06
C LYS A 60 21.90 -0.43 -14.95
N GLU A 61 22.57 0.54 -14.33
CA GLU A 61 22.07 1.22 -13.13
C GLU A 61 20.81 2.05 -13.41
N GLU A 62 20.62 2.49 -14.66
CA GLU A 62 19.41 3.18 -15.15
C GLU A 62 18.10 2.42 -14.89
N ARG A 63 18.19 1.09 -14.73
CA ARG A 63 17.03 0.21 -14.52
C ARG A 63 16.64 0.06 -13.06
N VAL A 64 17.48 0.51 -12.13
CA VAL A 64 17.39 0.14 -10.71
C VAL A 64 17.50 1.36 -9.78
N VAL A 65 18.33 2.34 -10.13
CA VAL A 65 18.62 3.48 -9.26
C VAL A 65 17.47 4.50 -9.31
N TYR A 66 17.10 5.00 -8.13
CA TYR A 66 15.97 5.90 -7.92
C TYR A 66 16.02 7.14 -8.82
N TYR A 67 17.17 7.81 -8.94
CA TYR A 67 17.37 8.95 -9.85
C TYR A 67 16.81 8.71 -11.28
N TYR A 68 16.96 7.50 -11.83
CA TYR A 68 16.45 7.16 -13.17
C TYR A 68 15.01 6.66 -13.14
N THR A 69 14.62 5.93 -12.11
CA THR A 69 13.32 5.24 -12.03
C THR A 69 12.19 6.08 -11.40
N ASP A 70 12.50 7.13 -10.64
CA ASP A 70 11.51 7.92 -9.88
C ASP A 70 10.42 8.54 -10.77
N LYS A 71 10.79 8.97 -11.98
CA LYS A 71 9.85 9.56 -12.95
C LYS A 71 8.84 8.55 -13.51
N TYR A 72 9.11 7.26 -13.35
CA TYR A 72 8.22 6.20 -13.80
C TYR A 72 7.60 5.55 -12.56
N MET A 73 6.45 6.07 -12.10
CA MET A 73 5.71 5.50 -10.96
C MET A 73 5.45 3.99 -11.08
N ASN A 74 5.37 3.48 -12.31
CA ASN A 74 5.22 2.08 -12.68
C ASN A 74 6.54 1.26 -12.62
N PHE A 75 7.71 1.90 -12.61
CA PHE A 75 9.03 1.29 -12.33
C PHE A 75 9.55 1.60 -10.92
N GLY A 76 8.84 2.43 -10.14
CA GLY A 76 8.97 2.54 -8.69
C GLY A 76 8.61 1.22 -8.01
N CYS A 77 9.41 0.18 -8.24
CA CYS A 77 9.34 -1.13 -7.61
C CYS A 77 9.79 -1.03 -6.14
N THR A 78 9.04 -0.28 -5.33
CA THR A 78 8.89 -0.57 -3.90
C THR A 78 7.67 -1.48 -3.65
N SER A 79 6.92 -1.85 -4.69
CA SER A 79 5.96 -2.97 -4.71
C SER A 79 6.36 -3.93 -5.84
N SER A 80 6.28 -5.25 -5.74
CA SER A 80 6.08 -6.14 -4.60
C SER A 80 6.29 -7.58 -5.07
N SER A 81 7.12 -7.87 -6.09
CA SER A 81 7.31 -9.28 -6.50
C SER A 81 7.81 -10.13 -5.33
N ARG A 82 8.62 -9.53 -4.44
CA ARG A 82 9.07 -10.16 -3.21
C ARG A 82 7.99 -10.21 -2.13
N SER A 83 7.29 -9.11 -1.83
CA SER A 83 6.23 -9.12 -0.81
C SER A 83 5.01 -9.95 -1.23
N GLU A 84 4.65 -9.99 -2.52
CA GLU A 84 3.66 -10.91 -3.09
C GLU A 84 4.12 -12.37 -2.98
N SER A 85 5.40 -12.66 -3.26
CA SER A 85 5.97 -14.01 -3.11
C SER A 85 6.08 -14.50 -1.65
N TYR A 86 5.96 -13.60 -0.67
CA TYR A 86 5.94 -13.92 0.75
C TYR A 86 4.58 -13.71 1.40
N HIS A 87 3.60 -13.14 0.69
CA HIS A 87 2.29 -12.87 1.26
C HIS A 87 1.57 -14.20 1.51
N PRO A 88 1.26 -14.57 2.77
CA PRO A 88 0.77 -15.90 3.10
C PRO A 88 -0.45 -16.32 2.28
N VAL A 89 -1.36 -15.39 2.02
CA VAL A 89 -2.58 -15.63 1.23
C VAL A 89 -2.25 -15.90 -0.24
N LEU A 90 -1.29 -15.17 -0.83
CA LEU A 90 -0.93 -15.35 -2.24
C LEU A 90 -0.13 -16.64 -2.44
N CYS A 91 0.78 -16.97 -1.52
CA CYS A 91 1.54 -18.23 -1.55
C CYS A 91 0.65 -19.48 -1.57
N VAL A 92 -0.52 -19.45 -0.92
CA VAL A 92 -1.48 -20.57 -0.96
C VAL A 92 -2.03 -20.81 -2.38
N MET A 93 -2.13 -19.75 -3.18
CA MET A 93 -2.70 -19.77 -4.53
C MET A 93 -1.65 -19.92 -5.63
N THR A 94 -0.45 -19.37 -5.43
CA THR A 94 0.59 -19.24 -6.47
C THR A 94 1.92 -19.93 -6.12
N ASN A 95 1.94 -20.88 -5.18
CA ASN A 95 3.18 -21.61 -4.88
C ASN A 95 3.66 -22.44 -6.09
N GLY A 96 4.98 -22.59 -6.17
CA GLY A 96 5.63 -23.32 -7.27
C GLY A 96 5.44 -24.84 -7.28
N GLN A 97 4.64 -25.41 -6.36
CA GLN A 97 4.23 -26.82 -6.42
C GLN A 97 2.94 -27.02 -7.21
N LEU A 98 2.20 -25.93 -7.50
CA LEU A 98 0.98 -25.96 -8.29
C LEU A 98 1.30 -25.79 -9.77
N SER A 99 0.51 -26.45 -10.63
CA SER A 99 0.52 -26.12 -12.05
C SER A 99 -0.12 -24.75 -12.26
N LEU A 100 0.22 -24.08 -13.37
CA LEU A 100 -0.38 -22.79 -13.74
C LEU A 100 -1.91 -22.86 -13.74
N GLU A 101 -2.47 -23.93 -14.28
CA GLU A 101 -3.93 -24.16 -14.32
C GLU A 101 -4.54 -24.24 -12.92
N GLN A 102 -3.88 -24.95 -11.99
CA GLN A 102 -4.34 -25.07 -10.61
C GLN A 102 -4.27 -23.72 -9.88
N SER A 103 -3.20 -22.95 -10.09
CA SER A 103 -3.07 -21.61 -9.52
C SER A 103 -4.16 -20.67 -10.03
N VAL A 104 -4.46 -20.69 -11.33
CA VAL A 104 -5.54 -19.89 -11.93
C VAL A 104 -6.90 -20.26 -11.32
N LYS A 105 -7.22 -21.56 -11.22
CA LYS A 105 -8.49 -22.02 -10.62
C LYS A 105 -8.65 -21.58 -9.16
N ARG A 106 -7.57 -21.65 -8.38
CA ARG A 106 -7.56 -21.21 -6.97
C ARG A 106 -7.77 -19.70 -6.87
N LEU A 107 -7.04 -18.93 -7.67
CA LEU A 107 -7.19 -17.47 -7.72
C LEU A 107 -8.64 -17.07 -8.04
N ILE A 108 -9.22 -17.65 -9.09
CA ILE A 108 -10.62 -17.38 -9.49
C ILE A 108 -11.58 -17.69 -8.34
N SER A 109 -11.40 -18.85 -7.69
CA SER A 109 -12.24 -19.28 -6.58
C SER A 109 -12.16 -18.33 -5.39
N THR A 110 -10.97 -17.84 -5.06
CA THR A 110 -10.79 -16.86 -3.99
C THR A 110 -11.39 -15.51 -4.34
N VAL A 111 -11.19 -15.02 -5.57
CA VAL A 111 -11.83 -13.77 -6.02
C VAL A 111 -13.35 -13.87 -5.93
N ILE A 112 -13.94 -14.96 -6.41
CA ILE A 112 -15.39 -15.21 -6.30
C ILE A 112 -15.83 -15.25 -4.83
N SER A 113 -15.05 -15.89 -3.95
CA SER A 113 -15.36 -15.92 -2.52
C SER A 113 -15.35 -14.54 -1.89
N ILE A 114 -14.38 -13.69 -2.24
CA ILE A 114 -14.27 -12.33 -1.72
C ILE A 114 -15.47 -11.50 -2.18
N LEU A 115 -15.82 -11.59 -3.47
CA LEU A 115 -17.00 -10.90 -4.01
C LEU A 115 -18.28 -11.30 -3.26
N LYS A 116 -18.48 -12.60 -3.02
CA LYS A 116 -19.61 -13.08 -2.22
C LYS A 116 -19.62 -12.53 -0.79
N THR A 117 -18.45 -12.44 -0.15
CA THR A 117 -18.36 -11.87 1.20
C THR A 117 -18.73 -10.38 1.19
N LEU A 118 -18.27 -9.63 0.19
CA LEU A 118 -18.62 -8.22 0.02
C LEU A 118 -20.12 -8.03 -0.20
N ASP A 119 -20.75 -8.86 -1.05
CA ASP A 119 -22.20 -8.83 -1.25
C ASP A 119 -22.97 -9.10 0.06
N LEU A 120 -22.52 -10.06 0.86
CA LEU A 120 -23.10 -10.37 2.17
C LEU A 120 -22.91 -9.22 3.18
N ASP A 121 -21.75 -8.59 3.17
CA ASP A 121 -21.43 -7.44 4.02
C ASP A 121 -22.27 -6.22 3.64
N ASP A 122 -22.51 -5.98 2.35
CA ASP A 122 -23.40 -4.92 1.86
C ASP A 122 -24.85 -5.16 2.29
N ASP A 123 -25.33 -6.40 2.17
CA ASP A 123 -26.68 -6.76 2.63
C ASP A 123 -26.83 -6.66 4.15
N SER A 124 -25.79 -7.01 4.91
CA SER A 124 -25.76 -6.80 6.35
C SER A 124 -25.76 -5.30 6.70
N SER A 125 -25.05 -4.49 5.92
CA SER A 125 -24.95 -3.04 6.10
C SER A 125 -26.30 -2.36 5.87
N LYS A 126 -27.06 -2.79 4.86
CA LYS A 126 -28.45 -2.34 4.62
C LYS A 126 -29.35 -2.61 5.82
N ARG A 127 -29.21 -3.79 6.45
CA ARG A 127 -29.98 -4.15 7.66
C ARG A 127 -29.56 -3.33 8.87
N ASN A 128 -28.26 -3.13 9.06
CA ASN A 128 -27.65 -2.48 10.22
C ASN A 128 -27.70 -0.94 10.18
N ARG A 129 -28.31 -0.34 9.15
CA ARG A 129 -28.55 1.11 9.09
C ARG A 129 -29.19 1.68 10.38
N PRO A 130 -28.74 2.85 10.86
CA PRO A 130 -29.23 3.48 12.09
C PRO A 130 -30.75 3.59 12.13
N ARG A 131 -31.36 3.20 13.25
CA ARG A 131 -32.82 3.25 13.41
C ARG A 131 -33.34 4.69 13.41
N GLN A 132 -32.54 5.63 13.91
CA GLN A 132 -32.81 7.05 13.98
C GLN A 132 -33.08 7.62 12.58
N LEU A 133 -32.15 7.41 11.65
CA LEU A 133 -32.30 7.86 10.26
C LEU A 133 -33.41 7.13 9.52
N LYS A 134 -33.68 5.86 9.86
CA LYS A 134 -34.82 5.13 9.29
C LYS A 134 -36.18 5.72 9.68
N ARG A 135 -36.31 6.38 10.84
CA ARG A 135 -37.54 7.09 11.23
C ARG A 135 -37.76 8.31 10.35
N ASP A 136 -36.69 9.05 10.07
CA ASP A 136 -36.70 10.25 9.22
C ASP A 136 -36.33 9.91 7.76
N LYS A 137 -36.86 8.79 7.25
CA LYS A 137 -36.48 8.23 5.93
C LYS A 137 -36.68 9.20 4.77
N ALA A 138 -37.67 10.10 4.87
CA ALA A 138 -37.93 11.10 3.84
C ALA A 138 -36.74 12.04 3.61
N THR A 139 -36.09 12.47 4.69
CA THR A 139 -34.96 13.40 4.66
C THR A 139 -33.69 12.73 4.13
N PHE A 140 -33.44 11.47 4.55
CA PHE A 140 -32.20 10.77 4.25
C PHE A 140 -32.31 9.75 3.11
N ARG A 141 -33.40 9.76 2.34
CA ARG A 141 -33.69 8.75 1.30
C ARG A 141 -32.54 8.60 0.30
N PHE A 142 -31.96 9.71 -0.13
CA PHE A 142 -30.89 9.73 -1.13
C PHE A 142 -29.53 9.28 -0.60
N LEU A 143 -29.36 9.19 0.72
CA LEU A 143 -28.07 8.86 1.33
C LEU A 143 -27.92 7.36 1.61
N PHE A 144 -29.03 6.63 1.78
CA PHE A 144 -28.97 5.25 2.26
C PHE A 144 -28.20 4.29 1.36
N ASP A 145 -28.12 4.54 0.06
CA ASP A 145 -27.42 3.69 -0.92
C ASP A 145 -26.18 4.36 -1.53
N GLU A 146 -25.93 5.63 -1.22
CA GLU A 146 -24.82 6.42 -1.79
C GLU A 146 -23.63 6.56 -0.84
N ILE A 147 -23.84 6.39 0.47
CA ILE A 147 -22.80 6.56 1.48
C ILE A 147 -22.64 5.32 2.38
N SER A 148 -21.43 5.14 2.89
CA SER A 148 -21.09 4.01 3.76
C SER A 148 -21.88 3.99 5.07
N LEU A 149 -22.06 2.79 5.64
CA LEU A 149 -22.71 2.62 6.95
C LEU A 149 -22.01 3.43 8.06
N PHE A 150 -20.68 3.56 7.98
CA PHE A 150 -19.90 4.39 8.90
C PHE A 150 -20.35 5.86 8.87
N ALA A 151 -20.49 6.43 7.67
CA ALA A 151 -20.96 7.80 7.51
C ALA A 151 -22.41 7.97 8.00
N LEU A 152 -23.28 7.00 7.72
CA LEU A 152 -24.64 6.98 8.23
C LEU A 152 -24.69 6.95 9.77
N ASN A 153 -23.84 6.16 10.43
CA ASN A 153 -23.77 6.12 11.89
C ASN A 153 -23.33 7.47 12.48
N LYS A 154 -22.34 8.14 11.87
CA LYS A 154 -21.89 9.45 12.31
C LYS A 154 -23.01 10.49 12.17
N LEU A 155 -23.66 10.50 11.01
CA LEU A 155 -24.76 11.41 10.71
C LEU A 155 -25.99 11.17 11.59
N ALA A 156 -26.26 9.91 11.97
CA ALA A 156 -27.33 9.60 12.92
C ALA A 156 -27.14 10.27 14.28
N ASN A 157 -25.90 10.30 14.80
CA ASN A 157 -25.59 10.93 16.07
C ASN A 157 -25.73 12.45 15.99
N GLU A 158 -25.23 13.06 14.91
CA GLU A 158 -25.34 14.51 14.68
C GLU A 158 -26.81 14.94 14.46
N TRP A 159 -27.61 14.12 13.78
CA TRP A 159 -29.02 14.40 13.53
C TRP A 159 -29.87 14.39 14.81
N GLU A 160 -29.61 13.48 15.74
CA GLU A 160 -30.29 13.52 17.05
C GLU A 160 -29.92 14.79 17.83
N LEU A 161 -28.65 15.19 17.82
CA LEU A 161 -28.22 16.47 18.43
C LEU A 161 -28.94 17.65 17.80
N VAL A 162 -29.04 17.72 16.47
CA VAL A 162 -29.77 18.80 15.79
C VAL A 162 -31.24 18.82 16.18
N LYS A 163 -31.89 17.66 16.30
CA LYS A 163 -33.30 17.58 16.75
C LYS A 163 -33.47 18.04 18.20
N GLU A 164 -32.54 17.69 19.08
CA GLU A 164 -32.55 18.15 20.47
C GLU A 164 -32.35 19.66 20.57
N ILE A 165 -31.45 20.25 19.78
CA ILE A 165 -31.21 21.68 19.81
C ILE A 165 -32.39 22.44 19.18
N ALA A 166 -32.92 21.97 18.04
CA ALA A 166 -34.10 22.54 17.39
C ALA A 166 -35.37 22.46 18.25
N ALA A 167 -35.48 21.46 19.13
CA ALA A 167 -36.57 21.35 20.10
C ALA A 167 -36.42 22.32 21.29
N ASN A 168 -35.22 22.81 21.57
CA ASN A 168 -34.91 23.58 22.78
C ASN A 168 -34.72 25.10 22.57
N GLN A 169 -34.39 25.60 21.37
CA GLN A 169 -34.27 27.05 21.10
C GLN A 169 -34.63 27.46 19.67
N GLU A 170 -35.31 28.62 19.56
CA GLU A 170 -35.46 29.45 18.36
C GLU A 170 -34.07 29.99 17.93
N ASP A 171 -33.78 29.93 16.62
CA ASP A 171 -32.59 30.43 15.92
C ASP A 171 -31.21 29.84 16.30
N LEU A 172 -30.82 28.79 15.58
CA LEU A 172 -29.43 28.33 15.51
C LEU A 172 -28.68 29.03 14.38
N ASP A 173 -27.72 29.86 14.75
CA ASP A 173 -26.66 30.34 13.87
C ASP A 173 -25.73 29.16 13.53
N ILE A 174 -26.11 28.39 12.50
CA ILE A 174 -25.32 27.26 12.00
C ILE A 174 -24.03 27.81 11.42
N GLN A 175 -22.98 27.89 12.24
CA GLN A 175 -21.62 28.12 11.76
C GLN A 175 -21.32 27.10 10.66
N GLN A 176 -20.96 27.59 9.47
CA GLN A 176 -20.74 26.79 8.26
C GLN A 176 -19.88 25.54 8.57
N CYS A 177 -20.45 24.35 8.37
CA CYS A 177 -19.72 23.09 8.37
C CYS A 177 -18.59 23.21 7.33
N GLN A 178 -17.33 23.26 7.78
CA GLN A 178 -16.14 23.20 6.90
C GLN A 178 -15.88 21.78 6.40
N CYS A 179 -16.94 21.10 5.99
CA CYS A 179 -16.95 19.70 5.67
C CYS A 179 -16.71 19.58 4.16
N GLN A 180 -15.43 19.56 3.76
CA GLN A 180 -15.05 19.41 2.36
C GLN A 180 -15.36 17.98 1.92
N LEU A 181 -16.41 17.81 1.12
CA LEU A 181 -16.64 16.56 0.39
C LEU A 181 -15.49 16.39 -0.60
N LEU A 182 -14.55 15.50 -0.29
CA LEU A 182 -13.59 14.98 -1.26
C LEU A 182 -14.35 14.06 -2.22
N LEU A 183 -15.11 14.66 -3.12
CA LEU A 183 -15.54 13.99 -4.34
C LEU A 183 -14.28 13.78 -5.18
N ARG A 184 -14.05 12.52 -5.57
CA ARG A 184 -12.94 12.09 -6.42
C ARG A 184 -12.98 12.78 -7.78
#